data_AF-A0A5M6CZN7-F1
#
_entry.id   AF-A0A5M6CZN7-F1
#
_cell.length_a   1.000
_cell.length_b   1.000
_cell.length_c   1.000
_cell.angle_alpha   90.00
_cell.angle_beta   90.00
_cell.angle_gamma   90.00
#
_symmetry.space_group_name_H-M   'P 1'
#
loop_
_entity.id
_entity.type
_entity.pdbx_description
1 polymer ?
#
loop_
_entity_poly.entity_id
_entity_poly.type
_entity_poly.pdbx_seq_one_letter_code
_entity_poly.pdbx_strand_id
1 'polypeptide(L)'
;MLRAEAYQPFFRKFLWIFLGCVAYSLWCLYDGLIAYPHQLTIAEAYEALPEEGRREAWQVLAAEKGWPTLTPQKSAKEISNNIGSQFFMIVLCMLIGVPALLKWMSGRGAWVEGDATLIRNHKGQEVPIDAIEKIDKRRWESKGIAKLQYKVDGKSKTFVMDDFKFDREAMGTLMRYAEANLSADQVVGDELEREKEPEDVQLESQP
;
A
#
# COMPACT_ATOMS: atom_id res chain seq x y z
N MET A 1 -4.34 29.62 12.00
CA MET A 1 -4.33 28.58 10.97
C MET A 1 -4.72 27.27 11.59
N LEU A 2 -5.78 26.66 11.09
CA LEU A 2 -6.21 25.31 11.43
C LEU A 2 -5.31 24.31 10.71
N ARG A 3 -5.02 23.17 11.35
CA ARG A 3 -4.13 22.15 10.78
C ARG A 3 -4.73 20.76 10.90
N ALA A 4 -4.90 20.11 9.76
CA ALA A 4 -5.27 18.70 9.63
C ALA A 4 -4.00 17.85 9.54
N GLU A 5 -3.72 17.10 10.60
CA GLU A 5 -2.63 16.12 10.63
C GLU A 5 -3.02 14.84 9.89
N ALA A 6 -2.03 14.11 9.38
CA ALA A 6 -2.28 12.82 8.74
C ALA A 6 -2.86 11.81 9.73
N TYR A 7 -3.97 11.17 9.34
CA TYR A 7 -4.62 10.13 10.10
C TYR A 7 -3.79 8.84 10.08
N GLN A 8 -2.96 8.65 11.11
CA GLN A 8 -1.98 7.56 11.17
C GLN A 8 -2.56 6.15 10.99
N PRO A 9 -3.76 5.81 11.52
CA PRO A 9 -4.35 4.49 11.30
C PRO A 9 -4.52 4.14 9.81
N PHE A 10 -4.88 5.10 8.96
CA PHE A 10 -4.97 4.90 7.51
C PHE A 10 -3.62 4.46 6.91
N PHE A 11 -2.51 5.03 7.35
CA PHE A 11 -1.18 4.72 6.82
C PHE A 11 -0.57 3.46 7.44
N ARG A 12 -0.86 3.15 8.71
CA ARG A 12 -0.34 1.98 9.44
C ARG A 12 -0.71 0.65 8.79
N LYS A 13 -1.86 0.54 8.11
CA LYS A 13 -2.22 -0.68 7.38
C LYS A 13 -1.18 -1.08 6.32
N PHE A 14 -0.55 -0.10 5.68
CA PHE A 14 0.48 -0.37 4.67
C PHE A 14 1.79 -0.85 5.29
N LEU A 15 2.10 -0.46 6.53
CA LEU A 15 3.22 -1.03 7.27
C LEU A 15 3.00 -2.53 7.51
N TRP A 16 1.80 -2.94 7.91
CA TRP A 16 1.49 -4.35 8.13
C TRP A 16 1.57 -5.18 6.83
N ILE A 17 1.10 -4.64 5.71
CA ILE A 17 1.27 -5.25 4.40
C ILE A 17 2.75 -5.44 4.08
N PHE A 18 3.58 -4.40 4.25
CA PHE A 18 5.01 -4.48 4.02
C PHE A 18 5.69 -5.54 4.91
N LEU A 19 5.40 -5.56 6.22
CA LEU A 19 5.97 -6.54 7.15
C LEU A 19 5.57 -7.97 6.78
N GLY A 20 4.32 -8.20 6.37
CA GLY A 20 3.86 -9.49 5.85
C GLY A 20 4.63 -9.92 4.60
N CYS A 21 4.80 -9.03 3.62
CA CYS A 21 5.59 -9.31 2.41
C CYS A 21 7.05 -9.62 2.73
N VAL A 22 7.68 -8.91 3.68
CA VAL A 22 9.07 -9.16 4.10
C VAL A 22 9.18 -10.52 4.77
N ALA A 23 8.30 -10.85 5.72
CA ALA A 23 8.34 -12.14 6.41
C ALA A 23 8.19 -13.30 5.43
N TYR A 24 7.24 -13.21 4.49
CA TYR A 24 7.05 -14.24 3.47
C TYR A 24 8.21 -14.31 2.49
N SER A 25 8.78 -13.17 2.09
CA SER A 25 9.98 -13.15 1.21
C SER A 25 11.18 -13.81 1.87
N LEU A 26 11.38 -13.59 3.18
CA LEU A 26 12.45 -14.24 3.95
C LEU A 26 12.23 -15.75 4.03
N TRP A 27 10.98 -16.20 4.19
CA TRP A 27 10.64 -17.62 4.11
C TRP A 27 10.98 -18.20 2.73
N CYS A 28 10.53 -17.57 1.65
CA CYS A 28 10.84 -17.99 0.28
C CYS A 28 12.36 -17.99 0.03
N LEU A 29 13.09 -17.03 0.59
CA LEU A 29 14.54 -16.94 0.45
C LEU A 29 15.24 -18.13 1.14
N TYR A 30 14.80 -18.49 2.34
CA TYR A 30 15.26 -19.70 3.03
C TYR A 30 14.98 -20.96 2.20
N ASP A 31 13.76 -21.10 1.69
CA ASP A 31 13.38 -22.25 0.88
C ASP A 31 14.20 -22.32 -0.43
N GLY A 32 14.41 -21.19 -1.10
CA GLY A 32 15.14 -21.10 -2.36
C GLY A 32 16.66 -21.25 -2.25
N LEU A 33 17.26 -20.86 -1.11
CA LEU A 33 18.72 -20.91 -0.92
C LEU A 33 19.22 -22.09 -0.08
N ILE A 34 18.37 -22.64 0.80
CA ILE A 34 18.80 -23.65 1.77
C ILE A 34 17.98 -24.93 1.61
N ALA A 35 16.66 -24.85 1.80
CA ALA A 35 15.84 -26.06 1.90
C ALA A 35 15.75 -26.83 0.59
N TYR A 36 15.36 -26.17 -0.51
CA TYR A 36 15.22 -26.83 -1.80
C TYR A 36 16.54 -27.20 -2.46
N PRO A 37 17.62 -26.39 -2.39
CA PRO A 37 18.93 -26.84 -2.88
C PRO A 37 19.41 -28.12 -2.20
N HIS A 38 19.23 -28.26 -0.89
CA HIS A 38 19.55 -29.50 -0.19
C HIS A 38 18.69 -30.68 -0.69
N GLN A 39 17.37 -30.47 -0.85
CA GLN A 39 16.48 -31.49 -1.42
C GLN A 39 16.86 -31.86 -2.86
N LEU A 40 17.33 -30.89 -3.65
CA LEU A 40 17.73 -31.08 -5.03
C LEU A 40 18.93 -32.04 -5.11
N THR A 41 19.96 -31.83 -4.26
CA THR A 41 21.13 -32.72 -4.20
C THR A 41 20.73 -34.17 -3.85
N ILE A 42 19.76 -34.34 -2.96
CA ILE A 42 19.24 -35.66 -2.58
C ILE A 42 18.49 -36.30 -3.77
N ALA A 43 17.63 -35.54 -4.45
CA ALA A 43 16.86 -36.03 -5.59
C ALA A 43 17.74 -36.38 -6.79
N GLU A 44 18.72 -35.55 -7.13
CA GLU A 44 19.70 -35.81 -8.19
C GLU A 44 20.52 -37.08 -7.90
N ALA A 45 20.93 -37.27 -6.65
CA ALA A 45 21.66 -38.48 -6.25
C ALA A 45 20.80 -39.74 -6.37
N TYR A 46 19.51 -39.66 -6.05
CA TYR A 46 18.57 -40.77 -6.24
C TYR A 46 18.31 -41.07 -7.72
N GLU A 47 18.12 -40.03 -8.54
CA GLU A 47 17.87 -40.17 -9.99
C GLU A 47 19.12 -40.66 -10.74
N ALA A 48 20.31 -40.39 -10.24
CA ALA A 48 21.57 -40.89 -10.80
C ALA A 48 21.79 -42.40 -10.57
N LEU A 49 21.04 -43.04 -9.66
CA LEU A 49 21.15 -44.48 -9.41
C LEU A 49 20.50 -45.29 -10.57
N PRO A 50 21.08 -46.46 -10.91
CA PRO A 50 20.49 -47.39 -11.87
C PRO A 50 19.02 -47.67 -11.55
N GLU A 51 18.19 -47.83 -12.58
CA GLU A 51 16.76 -48.08 -12.40
C GLU A 51 16.48 -49.43 -11.75
N GLU A 52 17.26 -50.45 -12.14
CA GLU A 52 17.26 -51.76 -11.51
C GLU A 52 17.86 -51.68 -10.11
N GLY A 53 17.12 -52.12 -9.10
CA GLY A 53 17.58 -52.12 -7.71
C GLY A 53 17.73 -50.72 -7.08
N ARG A 54 17.14 -49.68 -7.69
CA ARG A 54 17.29 -48.28 -7.26
C ARG A 54 16.94 -48.08 -5.78
N ARG A 55 15.92 -48.76 -5.29
CA ARG A 55 15.42 -48.60 -3.92
C ARG A 55 16.38 -49.16 -2.89
N GLU A 56 16.95 -50.34 -3.14
CA GLU A 56 17.96 -50.94 -2.27
C GLU A 56 19.24 -50.10 -2.28
N ALA A 57 19.70 -49.70 -3.47
CA ALA A 57 20.86 -48.82 -3.61
C ALA A 57 20.68 -47.46 -2.91
N TRP A 58 19.46 -46.90 -2.95
CA TRP A 58 19.13 -45.67 -2.24
C TRP A 58 19.25 -45.82 -0.73
N GLN A 59 18.76 -46.91 -0.15
CA GLN A 59 18.82 -47.12 1.30
C GLN A 59 20.27 -47.11 1.80
N VAL A 60 21.18 -47.75 1.07
CA VAL A 60 22.61 -47.76 1.41
C VAL A 60 23.20 -46.35 1.28
N LEU A 61 23.02 -45.71 0.12
CA LEU A 61 23.57 -44.38 -0.14
C LEU A 61 23.04 -43.32 0.83
N ALA A 62 21.75 -43.33 1.13
CA ALA A 62 21.13 -42.39 2.05
C ALA A 62 21.65 -42.59 3.48
N ALA A 63 21.81 -43.84 3.93
CA ALA A 63 22.37 -44.15 5.24
C ALA A 63 23.83 -43.67 5.37
N GLU A 64 24.65 -43.89 4.34
CA GLU A 64 26.05 -43.44 4.30
C GLU A 64 26.18 -41.92 4.38
N LYS A 65 25.28 -41.18 3.73
CA LYS A 65 25.28 -39.71 3.69
C LYS A 65 24.49 -39.05 4.83
N GLY A 66 23.87 -39.82 5.71
CA GLY A 66 22.99 -39.31 6.76
C GLY A 66 21.73 -38.63 6.22
N TRP A 67 21.28 -39.02 5.03
CA TRP A 67 20.07 -38.52 4.39
C TRP A 67 18.84 -39.35 4.77
N PRO A 68 17.61 -38.83 4.56
CA PRO A 68 16.40 -39.62 4.74
C PRO A 68 16.42 -40.89 3.88
N THR A 69 16.18 -42.05 4.50
CA THR A 69 16.13 -43.36 3.82
C THR A 69 14.86 -43.57 3.01
N LEU A 70 13.84 -42.74 3.25
CA LEU A 70 12.65 -42.67 2.40
C LEU A 70 13.04 -42.13 1.02
N THR A 71 12.45 -42.69 -0.03
CA THR A 71 12.69 -42.23 -1.40
C THR A 71 12.21 -40.78 -1.59
N PRO A 72 12.96 -39.93 -2.32
CA PRO A 72 12.52 -38.59 -2.65
C PRO A 72 11.14 -38.59 -3.32
N GLN A 73 10.22 -37.76 -2.82
CA GLN A 73 8.84 -37.70 -3.34
C GLN A 73 8.71 -36.86 -4.61
N LYS A 74 9.65 -35.94 -4.83
CA LYS A 74 9.68 -35.01 -5.97
C LYS A 74 10.93 -35.28 -6.79
N SER A 75 10.80 -35.14 -8.10
CA SER A 75 11.94 -35.20 -9.01
C SER A 75 12.87 -33.99 -8.86
N ALA A 76 14.13 -34.13 -9.28
CA ALA A 76 15.10 -33.05 -9.31
C ALA A 76 14.57 -31.86 -10.14
N LYS A 77 13.92 -32.14 -11.27
CA LYS A 77 13.30 -31.12 -12.12
C LYS A 77 12.19 -30.34 -11.41
N GLU A 78 11.31 -31.03 -10.69
CA GLU A 78 10.24 -30.36 -9.92
C GLU A 78 10.80 -29.51 -8.79
N ILE A 79 11.84 -29.98 -8.10
CA ILE A 79 12.50 -29.21 -7.03
C ILE A 79 13.18 -27.96 -7.62
N SER A 80 13.87 -28.10 -8.76
CA SER A 80 14.48 -26.97 -9.47
C SER A 80 13.43 -25.90 -9.87
N ASN A 81 12.27 -26.34 -10.36
CA ASN A 81 11.15 -25.43 -10.63
C ASN A 81 10.62 -24.77 -9.34
N ASN A 82 10.57 -25.50 -8.23
CA ASN A 82 10.15 -24.93 -6.94
C ASN A 82 11.12 -23.85 -6.45
N ILE A 83 12.43 -24.02 -6.64
CA ILE A 83 13.45 -23.00 -6.35
C ILE A 83 13.15 -21.72 -7.16
N GLY A 84 12.99 -21.85 -8.48
CA GLY A 84 12.65 -20.72 -9.34
C GLY A 84 11.35 -20.03 -8.92
N SER A 85 10.35 -20.82 -8.52
CA SER A 85 9.07 -20.29 -8.01
C SER A 85 9.23 -19.48 -6.72
N GLN A 86 10.14 -19.86 -5.82
CA GLN A 86 10.42 -19.07 -4.61
C GLN A 86 10.96 -17.68 -4.94
N PHE A 87 11.94 -17.59 -5.84
CA PHE A 87 12.49 -16.30 -6.27
C PHE A 87 11.47 -15.44 -7.00
N PHE A 88 10.62 -16.05 -7.83
CA PHE A 88 9.50 -15.36 -8.45
C PHE A 88 8.55 -14.76 -7.39
N MET A 89 8.21 -15.52 -6.35
CA MET A 89 7.36 -15.04 -5.26
C MET A 89 8.00 -13.90 -4.46
N ILE A 90 9.32 -13.92 -4.25
CA ILE A 90 10.06 -12.80 -3.65
C ILE A 90 9.91 -11.54 -4.50
N VAL A 91 10.09 -11.63 -5.82
CA VAL A 91 9.91 -10.48 -6.73
C VAL A 91 8.49 -9.92 -6.62
N LEU A 92 7.48 -10.79 -6.66
CA LEU A 92 6.08 -10.37 -6.52
C LEU A 92 5.82 -9.68 -5.17
N CYS A 93 6.34 -10.23 -4.08
CA CYS A 93 6.21 -9.64 -2.74
C CYS A 93 6.92 -8.29 -2.64
N MET A 94 8.07 -8.12 -3.29
CA MET A 94 8.78 -6.84 -3.30
C MET A 94 8.04 -5.77 -4.12
N LEU A 95 7.40 -6.17 -5.24
CA LEU A 95 6.56 -5.26 -6.04
C LEU A 95 5.34 -4.75 -5.27
N ILE A 96 4.85 -5.48 -4.27
CA ILE A 96 3.74 -5.05 -3.40
C ILE A 96 4.26 -4.34 -2.14
N GLY A 97 5.26 -4.93 -1.48
CA GLY A 97 5.80 -4.48 -0.21
C GLY A 97 6.48 -3.12 -0.31
N VAL A 98 7.28 -2.87 -1.34
CA VAL A 98 7.99 -1.59 -1.50
C VAL A 98 7.01 -0.42 -1.67
N PRO A 99 6.01 -0.46 -2.58
CA PRO A 99 4.98 0.57 -2.63
C PRO A 99 4.21 0.74 -1.32
N ALA A 100 3.90 -0.34 -0.60
CA ALA A 100 3.25 -0.26 0.70
C ALA A 100 4.12 0.49 1.73
N LEU A 101 5.43 0.21 1.77
CA LEU A 101 6.37 0.93 2.62
C LEU A 101 6.44 2.42 2.26
N LEU A 102 6.60 2.74 0.97
CA LEU A 102 6.60 4.12 0.48
C LEU A 102 5.30 4.84 0.87
N LYS A 103 4.16 4.15 0.77
CA LYS A 103 2.86 4.69 1.14
C LYS A 103 2.79 4.99 2.63
N TRP A 104 3.22 4.08 3.49
CA TRP A 104 3.29 4.31 4.94
C TRP A 104 4.19 5.51 5.29
N MET A 105 5.38 5.59 4.68
CA MET A 105 6.31 6.70 4.90
C MET A 105 5.73 8.04 4.46
N SER A 106 4.95 8.06 3.36
CA SER A 106 4.32 9.29 2.86
C SER A 106 3.31 9.94 3.82
N GLY A 107 2.82 9.21 4.82
CA GLY A 107 1.93 9.74 5.86
C GLY A 107 2.66 10.30 7.08
N ARG A 108 3.98 10.10 7.20
CA ARG A 108 4.75 10.58 8.37
C ARG A 108 5.04 12.07 8.23
N GLY A 109 4.53 12.86 9.17
CA GLY A 109 4.68 14.32 9.14
C GLY A 109 3.92 14.99 7.99
N ALA A 110 2.99 14.28 7.35
CA ALA A 110 2.11 14.86 6.36
C ALA A 110 1.02 15.66 7.07
N TRP A 111 0.80 16.89 6.61
CA TRP A 111 -0.23 17.79 7.10
C TRP A 111 -0.80 18.63 5.96
N VAL A 112 -2.01 19.14 6.20
CA VAL A 112 -2.65 20.23 5.46
C VAL A 112 -3.05 21.28 6.48
N GLU A 113 -2.75 22.54 6.24
CA GLU A 113 -3.11 23.62 7.14
C GLU A 113 -3.63 24.81 6.36
N GLY A 114 -4.46 25.63 6.98
CA GLY A 114 -5.00 26.79 6.32
C GLY A 114 -5.94 27.61 7.19
N ASP A 115 -6.46 28.65 6.58
CA ASP A 115 -7.47 29.55 7.12
C ASP A 115 -8.31 30.12 5.96
N ALA A 116 -9.06 31.19 6.24
CA ALA A 116 -9.93 31.84 5.25
C ALA A 116 -9.17 32.50 4.08
N THR A 117 -7.83 32.58 4.12
CA THR A 117 -7.02 33.23 3.08
C THR A 117 -6.16 32.26 2.29
N LEU A 118 -5.64 31.20 2.93
CA LEU A 118 -4.67 30.30 2.34
C LEU A 118 -4.87 28.86 2.83
N ILE A 119 -4.77 27.89 1.92
CA ILE A 119 -4.58 26.48 2.25
C ILE A 119 -3.20 26.04 1.76
N ARG A 120 -2.43 25.35 2.58
CA ARG A 120 -1.13 24.81 2.21
C ARG A 120 -0.89 23.41 2.77
N ASN A 121 0.11 22.72 2.22
CA ASN A 121 0.48 21.38 2.70
C ASN A 121 1.98 21.23 2.95
N HIS A 122 2.34 20.13 3.62
CA HIS A 122 3.73 19.74 3.92
C HIS A 122 4.67 19.64 2.70
N LYS A 123 4.15 19.64 1.47
CA LYS A 123 4.95 19.63 0.24
C LYS A 123 5.22 21.03 -0.33
N GLY A 124 4.84 22.07 0.40
CA GLY A 124 4.99 23.47 -0.04
C GLY A 124 3.99 23.88 -1.12
N GLN A 125 2.90 23.11 -1.33
CA GLN A 125 1.82 23.58 -2.20
C GLN A 125 0.97 24.57 -1.41
N GLU A 126 0.68 25.71 -2.04
CA GLU A 126 -0.13 26.79 -1.47
C GLU A 126 -1.27 27.13 -2.43
N VAL A 127 -2.45 27.34 -1.86
CA VAL A 127 -3.71 27.58 -2.55
C VAL A 127 -4.36 28.80 -1.90
N PRO A 128 -4.18 30.00 -2.49
CA PRO A 128 -4.95 31.16 -2.09
C PRO A 128 -6.44 30.88 -2.28
N ILE A 129 -7.27 31.19 -1.29
CA ILE A 129 -8.71 30.88 -1.33
C ILE A 129 -9.41 31.64 -2.47
N ASP A 130 -9.00 32.88 -2.72
CA ASP A 130 -9.49 33.74 -3.80
C ASP A 130 -9.10 33.25 -5.21
N ALA A 131 -8.06 32.40 -5.31
CA ALA A 131 -7.61 31.82 -6.57
C ALA A 131 -8.37 30.54 -6.96
N ILE A 132 -9.26 30.04 -6.11
CA ILE A 132 -10.05 28.82 -6.38
C ILE A 132 -11.18 29.18 -7.37
N GLU A 133 -11.23 28.46 -8.49
CA GLU A 133 -12.22 28.69 -9.56
C GLU A 133 -13.34 27.65 -9.53
N LYS A 134 -13.04 26.44 -9.05
CA LYS A 134 -13.98 25.30 -9.06
C LYS A 134 -13.61 24.23 -8.03
N ILE A 135 -14.61 23.58 -7.44
CA ILE A 135 -14.43 22.41 -6.58
C ILE A 135 -15.25 21.23 -7.13
N ASP A 136 -14.61 20.06 -7.27
CA ASP A 136 -15.27 18.79 -7.58
C ASP A 136 -15.36 17.93 -6.31
N LYS A 137 -16.58 17.74 -5.81
CA LYS A 137 -16.95 17.01 -4.60
C LYS A 137 -17.69 15.71 -4.87
N ARG A 138 -17.73 15.20 -6.11
CA ARG A 138 -18.44 13.94 -6.47
C ARG A 138 -18.02 12.70 -5.66
N ARG A 139 -16.88 12.77 -4.95
CA ARG A 139 -16.33 11.71 -4.10
C ARG A 139 -16.11 12.17 -2.66
N TRP A 140 -16.63 13.34 -2.29
CA TRP A 140 -16.42 13.91 -0.97
C TRP A 140 -17.24 13.15 0.07
N GLU A 141 -18.55 13.11 -0.05
CA GLU A 141 -19.44 12.36 0.84
C GLU A 141 -19.06 10.87 0.93
N SER A 142 -18.87 10.21 -0.21
CA SER A 142 -18.64 8.74 -0.24
C SER A 142 -17.21 8.28 0.04
N LYS A 143 -16.20 9.13 -0.18
CA LYS A 143 -14.77 8.73 -0.11
C LYS A 143 -13.86 9.76 0.54
N GLY A 144 -14.38 10.90 0.95
CA GLY A 144 -13.58 11.97 1.53
C GLY A 144 -12.75 12.79 0.56
N ILE A 145 -12.96 12.64 -0.76
CA ILE A 145 -12.04 13.18 -1.78
C ILE A 145 -12.70 14.32 -2.56
N ALA A 146 -12.05 15.48 -2.52
CA ALA A 146 -12.42 16.64 -3.32
C ALA A 146 -11.21 17.21 -4.08
N LYS A 147 -11.47 17.83 -5.23
CA LYS A 147 -10.44 18.47 -6.06
C LYS A 147 -10.73 19.95 -6.19
N LEU A 148 -9.81 20.77 -5.68
CA LEU A 148 -9.84 22.22 -5.79
C LEU A 148 -9.06 22.60 -7.04
N GLN A 149 -9.72 23.24 -8.00
CA GLN A 149 -9.08 23.80 -9.20
C GLN A 149 -8.86 25.28 -8.94
N TYR A 150 -7.60 25.71 -9.05
CA TYR A 150 -7.19 27.07 -8.73
C TYR A 150 -6.17 27.57 -9.73
N LYS A 151 -6.05 28.89 -9.88
CA LYS A 151 -5.17 29.51 -10.88
C LYS A 151 -4.19 30.47 -10.23
N VAL A 152 -2.90 30.19 -10.39
CA VAL A 152 -1.79 31.02 -9.90
C VAL A 152 -0.78 31.19 -11.02
N ASP A 153 -0.29 32.41 -11.23
CA ASP A 153 0.63 32.77 -12.31
C ASP A 153 0.11 32.36 -13.71
N GLY A 154 -1.20 32.50 -13.92
CA GLY A 154 -1.85 32.13 -15.18
C GLY A 154 -1.98 30.62 -15.42
N LYS A 155 -1.49 29.77 -14.52
CA LYS A 155 -1.52 28.30 -14.64
C LYS A 155 -2.62 27.70 -13.76
N SER A 156 -3.48 26.89 -14.37
CA SER A 156 -4.44 26.08 -13.63
C SER A 156 -3.72 24.91 -12.94
N LYS A 157 -3.97 24.76 -11.64
CA LYS A 157 -3.44 23.70 -10.78
C LYS A 157 -4.59 23.00 -10.07
N THR A 158 -4.31 21.83 -9.50
CA THR A 158 -5.27 21.07 -8.71
C THR A 158 -4.69 20.72 -7.36
N PHE A 159 -5.44 21.01 -6.31
CA PHE A 159 -5.17 20.58 -4.95
C PHE A 159 -6.19 19.50 -4.57
N VAL A 160 -5.73 18.42 -3.94
CA VAL A 160 -6.61 17.30 -3.57
C VAL A 160 -6.78 17.32 -2.05
N MET A 161 -8.03 17.48 -1.62
CA MET A 161 -8.45 17.29 -0.24
C MET A 161 -8.89 15.84 -0.06
N ASP A 162 -8.48 15.22 1.05
CA ASP A 162 -8.70 13.80 1.35
C ASP A 162 -8.89 13.60 2.86
N ASP A 163 -10.13 13.56 3.32
CA ASP A 163 -10.49 13.46 4.74
C ASP A 163 -10.28 12.06 5.35
N PHE A 164 -9.92 11.07 4.53
CA PHE A 164 -9.52 9.73 4.99
C PHE A 164 -8.03 9.67 5.32
N LYS A 165 -7.22 10.50 4.65
CA LYS A 165 -5.78 10.61 4.91
C LYS A 165 -5.44 11.61 6.00
N PHE A 166 -6.32 12.57 6.26
CA PHE A 166 -6.10 13.66 7.20
C PHE A 166 -7.27 13.75 8.19
N ASP A 167 -7.12 14.53 9.25
CA ASP A 167 -8.18 14.73 10.23
C ASP A 167 -9.48 15.25 9.59
N ARG A 168 -10.59 14.51 9.77
CA ARG A 168 -11.85 14.75 9.05
C ARG A 168 -12.50 16.08 9.41
N GLU A 169 -12.55 16.41 10.70
CA GLU A 169 -13.15 17.65 11.19
C GLU A 169 -12.37 18.88 10.70
N ALA A 170 -11.04 18.83 10.81
CA ALA A 170 -10.18 19.88 10.31
C ALA A 170 -10.31 20.04 8.80
N MET A 171 -10.35 18.94 8.05
CA MET A 171 -10.54 18.95 6.59
C MET A 171 -11.90 19.51 6.17
N GLY A 172 -12.99 19.19 6.89
CA GLY A 172 -14.31 19.78 6.65
C GLY A 172 -14.30 21.29 6.89
N THR A 173 -13.61 21.77 7.92
CA THR A 173 -13.47 23.22 8.15
C THR A 173 -12.64 23.91 7.07
N LEU A 174 -11.54 23.28 6.62
CA LEU A 174 -10.77 23.80 5.48
C LEU A 174 -11.61 23.82 4.19
N MET A 175 -12.51 22.85 3.99
CA MET A 175 -13.42 22.84 2.84
C MET A 175 -14.37 24.03 2.89
N ARG A 176 -14.91 24.36 4.07
CA ARG A 176 -15.72 25.58 4.26
C ARG A 176 -14.96 26.86 3.88
N TYR A 177 -13.67 26.94 4.21
CA TYR A 177 -12.84 28.06 3.75
C TYR A 177 -12.68 28.07 2.23
N ALA A 178 -12.43 26.90 1.61
CA ALA A 178 -12.31 26.77 0.17
C ALA A 178 -13.59 27.14 -0.62
N GLU A 179 -14.75 26.88 -0.04
CA GLU A 179 -16.06 27.18 -0.64
C GLU A 179 -16.51 28.63 -0.39
N ALA A 180 -15.84 29.39 0.48
CA ALA A 180 -16.33 30.67 0.99
C ALA A 180 -16.68 31.67 -0.13
N ASN A 181 -15.86 31.71 -1.19
CA ASN A 181 -15.99 32.65 -2.31
C ASN A 181 -16.61 32.02 -3.57
N LEU A 182 -17.14 30.80 -3.49
CA LEU A 182 -17.72 30.09 -4.62
C LEU A 182 -19.23 30.17 -4.63
N SER A 183 -19.80 30.27 -5.82
CA SER A 183 -21.22 30.05 -6.08
C SER A 183 -21.52 28.56 -6.25
N ALA A 184 -22.79 28.18 -6.10
CA ALA A 184 -23.23 26.79 -6.14
C ALA A 184 -22.90 26.09 -7.48
N ASP A 185 -22.86 26.81 -8.60
CA ASP A 185 -22.47 26.27 -9.91
C ASP A 185 -20.96 25.98 -10.04
N GLN A 186 -20.14 26.58 -9.19
CA GLN A 186 -18.69 26.34 -9.13
C GLN A 186 -18.34 25.13 -8.24
N VAL A 187 -19.29 24.59 -7.48
CA VAL A 187 -19.13 23.38 -6.67
C VAL A 187 -19.96 22.26 -7.27
N VAL A 188 -19.30 21.16 -7.64
CA VAL A 188 -19.95 20.07 -8.39
C VAL A 188 -19.99 18.79 -7.57
N GLY A 189 -21.18 18.20 -7.47
CA GLY A 189 -21.36 16.80 -7.05
C GLY A 189 -21.64 16.59 -5.57
N ASP A 190 -21.78 17.64 -4.78
CA ASP A 190 -22.24 17.62 -3.39
C ASP A 190 -22.72 19.04 -3.00
N GLU A 191 -23.52 19.15 -1.94
CA GLU A 191 -23.93 20.42 -1.33
C GLU A 191 -22.74 21.15 -0.69
N LEU A 192 -22.85 22.45 -0.44
CA LEU A 192 -21.78 23.19 0.22
C LEU A 192 -21.65 22.73 1.68
N GLU A 193 -20.42 22.57 2.19
CA GLU A 193 -20.19 22.20 3.60
C GLU A 193 -20.70 23.25 4.58
N ARG A 194 -20.91 24.50 4.13
CA ARG A 194 -21.54 25.56 4.94
C ARG A 194 -23.07 25.44 5.04
N GLU A 195 -23.69 24.64 4.18
CA GLU A 195 -25.14 24.44 4.12
C GLU A 195 -25.59 23.20 4.91
N LYS A 196 -24.68 22.28 5.23
CA LYS A 196 -24.94 21.07 6.03
C LYS A 196 -25.13 21.43 7.51
N GLU A 197 -26.17 20.89 8.14
CA GLU A 197 -26.42 21.08 9.57
C GLU A 197 -25.34 20.39 10.43
N PRO A 198 -24.99 20.92 11.62
CA PRO A 198 -23.95 20.34 12.46
C PRO A 198 -24.24 18.91 12.94
N GLU A 199 -25.49 18.45 12.92
CA GLU A 199 -25.87 17.06 13.30
C GLU A 199 -25.54 16.03 12.21
N ASP A 200 -25.63 16.39 10.92
CA ASP A 200 -25.34 15.49 9.80
C ASP A 200 -23.85 15.11 9.74
N VAL A 201 -22.98 16.03 10.16
CA VAL A 201 -21.52 15.82 10.23
C VAL A 201 -21.13 14.79 11.30
N GLN A 202 -21.94 14.65 12.37
CA GLN A 202 -21.65 13.78 13.51
C GLN A 202 -22.18 12.35 13.32
N LEU A 203 -23.36 12.18 12.71
CA LEU A 203 -23.97 10.85 12.52
C LEU A 203 -23.21 9.99 11.49
N GLU A 204 -22.54 10.60 10.52
CA GLU A 204 -21.73 9.91 9.49
C GLU A 204 -20.26 9.68 9.90
N SER A 205 -19.90 10.05 11.14
CA SER A 205 -18.54 9.95 11.67
C SER A 205 -18.20 8.59 12.29
N GLN A 206 -19.17 7.66 12.38
CA GLN A 206 -18.91 6.32 12.89
C GLN A 206 -18.47 5.35 11.77
N PRO A 207 -17.38 4.58 12.00
CA PRO A 207 -16.82 3.65 11.02
C PRO A 207 -17.69 2.42 10.73
#